data_AF-A0A0A1MNR6-F1
#
_entry.id   AF-A0A0A1MNR6-F1
#
_cell.length_a   1.000
_cell.length_b   1.000
_cell.length_c   1.000
_cell.angle_alpha   90.00
_cell.angle_beta   90.00
_cell.angle_gamma   90.00
#
_symmetry.space_group_name_H-M   'P 1'
#
loop_
_entity.id
_entity.type
_entity.pdbx_description
1 polymer ?
#
loop_
_entity_poly.entity_id
_entity_poly.type
_entity_poly.pdbx_seq_one_letter_code
_entity_poly.pdbx_strand_id
1 'polypeptide(L)'
;MQFYKKLKQVMIDFSSSPPSARNARAKQVLKHTWSFIHGGSYTSVKHKELILKNLNVSPKELAKKSDVSEQAIAKARYRIFQDLEECLSPAFITFLEKKQWEKAWIYLGLATTPHLGYQLFFQEFLQSLKKQVQENSHMQLKSYPLKDCQDEISILRPFFKPLLQNKLEELETAQLQKLRYLFELYDGNIGSIKERYHLHQQLLNGN
;
A
#
# COMPACT_ATOMS: atom_id res chain seq x y z
N MET A 1 2.92 18.05 -3.80
CA MET A 1 4.22 18.79 -3.61
C MET A 1 4.71 18.82 -2.16
N GLN A 2 3.83 18.95 -1.15
CA GLN A 2 4.25 18.88 0.26
C GLN A 2 4.82 17.51 0.62
N PHE A 3 4.23 16.41 0.14
CA PHE A 3 4.71 15.04 0.37
C PHE A 3 6.18 14.85 0.02
N TYR A 4 6.59 15.24 -1.20
CA TYR A 4 7.99 15.10 -1.64
C TYR A 4 8.96 15.92 -0.79
N LYS A 5 8.58 17.16 -0.42
CA LYS A 5 9.40 18.01 0.46
C LYS A 5 9.61 17.35 1.83
N LYS A 6 8.53 16.82 2.42
CA LYS A 6 8.58 16.09 3.69
C LYS A 6 9.43 14.83 3.60
N LEU A 7 9.26 14.04 2.54
CA LEU A 7 10.06 12.84 2.32
C LEU A 7 11.55 13.16 2.20
N LYS A 8 11.88 14.21 1.43
CA LYS A 8 13.25 14.70 1.31
C LYS A 8 13.83 15.12 2.66
N GLN A 9 13.04 15.82 3.49
CA GLN A 9 13.48 16.22 4.82
C GLN A 9 13.77 15.00 5.71
N VAL A 10 12.88 14.00 5.75
CA VAL A 10 13.10 12.75 6.49
C VAL A 10 14.41 12.08 6.06
N MET A 11 14.70 12.04 4.77
CA MET A 11 15.94 11.45 4.25
C MET A 11 17.19 12.22 4.72
N ILE A 12 17.12 13.55 4.72
CA ILE A 12 18.21 14.41 5.22
C ILE A 12 18.43 14.18 6.72
N ASP A 13 17.36 14.23 7.52
CA ASP A 13 17.42 14.03 8.97
C ASP A 13 17.94 12.64 9.35
N PHE A 14 17.63 11.63 8.54
CA PHE A 14 18.18 10.29 8.74
C PHE A 14 19.67 10.23 8.42
N SER A 15 20.12 10.89 7.34
CA SER A 15 21.53 10.89 6.93
C SER A 15 22.46 11.58 7.93
N SER A 16 21.94 12.51 8.73
CA SER A 16 22.67 13.20 9.80
C SER A 16 22.59 12.50 11.16
N SER A 17 21.83 11.40 11.28
CA SER A 17 21.65 10.68 12.55
C SER A 17 22.81 9.71 12.84
N PRO A 18 23.34 9.65 14.09
CA PRO A 18 24.43 8.75 14.44
C PRO A 18 24.02 7.27 14.31
N PRO A 19 24.91 6.36 13.89
CA PRO A 19 24.59 4.94 13.69
C PRO A 19 24.05 4.28 14.96
N SER A 20 22.90 3.61 14.86
CA SER A 20 22.31 2.82 15.96
C SER A 20 21.61 1.57 15.42
N ALA A 21 21.39 0.54 16.25
CA ALA A 21 20.60 -0.65 15.87
C ALA A 21 19.18 -0.28 15.41
N ARG A 22 18.62 0.81 15.97
CA ARG A 22 17.32 1.38 15.57
C ARG A 22 17.36 1.99 14.16
N ASN A 23 18.55 2.33 13.64
CA ASN A 23 18.74 2.89 12.30
C ASN A 23 18.77 1.81 11.19
N ALA A 24 18.98 0.54 11.53
CA ALA A 24 19.02 -0.53 10.52
C ALA A 24 17.69 -0.64 9.77
N ARG A 25 16.57 -0.60 10.52
CA ARG A 25 15.22 -0.66 9.94
C ARG A 25 14.87 0.60 9.17
N ALA A 26 15.19 1.77 9.71
CA ALA A 26 15.01 3.05 9.03
C ALA A 26 15.76 3.09 7.69
N LYS A 27 17.01 2.62 7.67
CA LYS A 27 17.83 2.51 6.45
C LYS A 27 17.17 1.61 5.41
N GLN A 28 16.62 0.46 5.82
CA GLN A 28 15.88 -0.42 4.92
C GLN A 28 14.64 0.27 4.36
N VAL A 29 13.77 0.82 5.20
CA VAL A 29 12.55 1.51 4.75
C VAL A 29 12.88 2.59 3.73
N LEU A 30 13.80 3.49 4.05
CA LEU A 30 14.18 4.59 3.16
C LEU A 30 14.82 4.10 1.85
N LYS A 31 15.66 3.07 1.90
CA LYS A 31 16.24 2.45 0.68
C LYS A 31 15.16 1.87 -0.21
N HIS A 32 14.18 1.17 0.35
CA HIS A 32 13.09 0.58 -0.41
C HIS A 32 12.14 1.66 -0.94
N THR A 33 11.83 2.70 -0.17
CA THR A 33 11.04 3.85 -0.64
C THR A 33 11.69 4.52 -1.83
N TRP A 34 13.01 4.74 -1.76
CA TRP A 34 13.76 5.31 -2.86
C TRP A 34 13.72 4.43 -4.10
N SER A 35 13.91 3.12 -3.91
CA SER A 35 13.84 2.13 -5.00
C SER A 35 12.46 2.13 -5.66
N PHE A 36 11.38 2.22 -4.86
CA PHE A 36 10.01 2.29 -5.36
C PHE A 36 9.76 3.56 -6.18
N ILE A 37 10.18 4.73 -5.66
CA ILE A 37 10.08 6.03 -6.36
C ILE A 37 10.79 5.96 -7.72
N HIS A 38 12.04 5.51 -7.73
CA HIS A 38 12.82 5.42 -8.97
C HIS A 38 12.33 4.35 -9.93
N GLY A 39 11.71 3.27 -9.42
CA GLY A 39 11.08 2.25 -10.24
C GLY A 39 9.91 2.78 -11.05
N GLY A 40 9.18 3.77 -10.54
CA GLY A 40 8.15 4.50 -11.30
C GLY A 40 6.98 3.64 -11.78
N SER A 41 6.77 2.46 -11.20
CA SER A 41 5.67 1.55 -11.56
C SER A 41 4.30 2.09 -11.18
N TYR A 42 4.24 3.00 -10.21
CA TYR A 42 3.03 3.63 -9.70
C TYR A 42 2.47 4.78 -10.57
N THR A 43 3.14 5.14 -11.67
CA THR A 43 2.73 6.28 -12.52
C THR A 43 2.82 5.94 -14.00
N SER A 44 1.87 6.44 -14.78
CA SER A 44 1.79 6.32 -16.24
C SER A 44 2.30 7.55 -16.98
N VAL A 45 2.82 8.55 -16.26
CA VAL A 45 3.26 9.83 -16.84
C VAL A 45 4.35 9.63 -17.91
N LYS A 46 4.12 10.26 -19.08
CA LYS A 46 5.10 10.31 -20.17
C LYS A 46 6.40 10.97 -19.69
N HIS A 47 7.55 10.43 -20.11
CA HIS A 47 8.89 10.87 -19.68
C HIS A 47 9.18 10.68 -18.18
N LYS A 48 8.45 9.80 -17.47
CA LYS A 48 8.71 9.52 -16.03
C LYS A 48 10.16 9.14 -15.76
N GLU A 49 10.78 8.33 -16.61
CA GLU A 49 12.18 7.92 -16.41
C GLU A 49 13.15 9.11 -16.44
N LEU A 50 12.96 10.04 -17.39
CA LEU A 50 13.76 11.27 -17.49
C LEU A 50 13.64 12.09 -16.20
N ILE A 51 12.41 12.25 -15.69
CA ILE A 51 12.12 13.05 -14.50
C ILE A 51 12.63 12.37 -13.24
N LEU A 52 12.36 11.08 -13.06
CA LEU A 52 12.76 10.29 -11.89
C LEU A 52 14.28 10.15 -11.79
N LYS A 53 15.00 10.05 -12.91
CA LYS A 53 16.48 10.08 -12.89
C LYS A 53 17.06 11.45 -12.50
N ASN A 54 16.27 12.52 -12.63
CA ASN A 54 16.71 13.91 -12.45
C ASN A 54 15.89 14.68 -11.39
N LEU A 55 15.43 14.00 -10.32
CA LEU A 55 14.59 14.61 -9.28
C LEU A 55 15.20 15.83 -8.57
N ASN A 56 16.54 15.93 -8.56
CA ASN A 56 17.28 17.03 -7.94
C ASN A 56 17.51 18.22 -8.89
N VAL A 57 17.24 18.07 -10.19
CA VAL A 57 17.41 19.13 -11.19
C VAL A 57 16.14 19.97 -11.27
N SER A 58 16.25 21.27 -11.46
CA SER A 58 15.07 22.13 -11.64
C SER A 58 14.38 21.85 -13.00
N PRO A 59 13.05 22.08 -13.13
CA PRO A 59 12.37 21.92 -14.41
C PRO A 59 13.02 22.71 -15.55
N LYS A 60 13.45 23.95 -15.26
CA LYS A 60 14.15 24.84 -16.20
C LYS A 60 15.47 24.25 -16.70
N GLU A 61 16.30 23.72 -15.81
CA GLU A 61 17.58 23.10 -16.20
C GLU A 61 17.38 21.79 -16.95
N LEU A 62 16.37 21.00 -16.56
CA LEU A 62 16.06 19.74 -17.25
C LEU A 62 15.52 20.01 -18.66
N ALA A 63 14.71 21.05 -18.84
CA ALA A 63 14.24 21.50 -20.16
C ALA A 63 15.37 21.99 -21.08
N LYS A 64 16.47 22.51 -20.54
CA LYS A 64 17.66 22.87 -21.36
C LYS A 64 18.44 21.65 -21.83
N LYS A 65 18.34 20.53 -21.12
CA LYS A 65 19.10 19.30 -21.36
C LYS A 65 18.27 18.22 -22.06
N SER A 66 17.00 18.48 -22.32
CA SER A 66 16.07 17.57 -22.97
C SER A 66 15.16 18.33 -23.92
N ASP A 67 14.65 17.69 -24.97
CA ASP A 67 13.70 18.29 -25.90
C ASP A 67 12.26 18.35 -25.35
N VAL A 68 12.11 18.62 -24.04
CA VAL A 68 10.82 18.70 -23.35
C VAL A 68 10.66 20.08 -22.73
N SER A 69 9.52 20.72 -22.96
CA SER A 69 9.27 22.07 -22.42
C SER A 69 9.26 22.08 -20.89
N GLU A 70 9.72 23.19 -20.29
CA GLU A 70 9.73 23.39 -18.84
C GLU A 70 8.34 23.17 -18.22
N GLN A 71 7.29 23.69 -18.87
CA GLN A 71 5.92 23.53 -18.41
C GLN A 71 5.48 22.06 -18.40
N ALA A 72 5.85 21.28 -19.42
CA ALA A 72 5.54 19.86 -19.49
C ALA A 72 6.28 19.08 -18.38
N ILE A 73 7.55 19.39 -18.13
CA ILE A 73 8.34 18.79 -17.04
C ILE A 73 7.73 19.12 -15.68
N ALA A 74 7.37 20.38 -15.43
CA ALA A 74 6.78 20.80 -14.17
C ALA A 74 5.44 20.08 -13.91
N LYS A 75 4.57 20.01 -14.91
CA LYS A 75 3.29 19.29 -14.83
C LYS A 75 3.48 17.79 -14.62
N ALA A 76 4.41 17.17 -15.33
CA ALA A 76 4.72 15.76 -15.20
C ALA A 76 5.30 15.43 -13.82
N ARG A 77 6.21 16.25 -13.29
CA ARG A 77 6.74 16.11 -11.93
C ARG A 77 5.64 16.23 -10.88
N TYR A 78 4.73 17.19 -11.03
CA TYR A 78 3.59 17.31 -10.12
C TYR A 78 2.74 16.04 -10.10
N ARG A 79 2.36 15.53 -11.27
CA ARG A 79 1.56 14.30 -11.41
C ARG A 79 2.26 13.07 -10.83
N ILE A 80 3.54 12.85 -11.15
CA ILE A 80 4.33 11.74 -10.60
C ILE A 80 4.29 11.75 -9.06
N PHE A 81 4.45 12.91 -8.43
CA PHE A 81 4.42 12.98 -6.97
C PHE A 81 3.03 12.91 -6.37
N GLN A 82 2.01 13.31 -7.12
CA GLN A 82 0.62 13.10 -6.73
C GLN A 82 0.29 11.60 -6.77
N ASP A 83 0.58 10.90 -7.87
CA ASP A 83 0.38 9.45 -8.02
C ASP A 83 1.13 8.67 -6.91
N LEU A 84 2.35 9.12 -6.58
CA LEU A 84 3.13 8.54 -5.48
C LEU A 84 2.43 8.72 -4.11
N GLU A 85 1.92 9.92 -3.84
CA GLU A 85 1.24 10.25 -2.58
C GLU A 85 -0.08 9.49 -2.44
N GLU A 86 -0.83 9.35 -3.53
CA GLU A 86 -2.03 8.52 -3.61
C GLU A 86 -1.70 7.04 -3.35
N CYS A 87 -0.63 6.53 -3.98
CA CYS A 87 -0.22 5.14 -3.84
C CYS A 87 0.31 4.79 -2.43
N LEU A 88 1.12 5.66 -1.82
CA LEU A 88 1.69 5.44 -0.48
C LEU A 88 0.77 5.88 0.66
N SER A 89 -0.27 6.67 0.40
CA SER A 89 -1.11 7.37 1.36
C SER A 89 -0.37 8.46 2.18
N PRO A 90 -1.05 9.57 2.55
CA PRO A 90 -0.53 10.58 3.48
C PRO A 90 -0.12 10.01 4.86
N ALA A 91 -0.67 8.86 5.26
CA ALA A 91 -0.30 8.20 6.50
C ALA A 91 1.16 7.73 6.51
N PHE A 92 1.68 7.28 5.35
CA PHE A 92 3.05 6.81 5.22
C PHE A 92 4.07 7.88 5.61
N ILE A 93 3.93 9.10 5.10
CA ILE A 93 4.87 10.18 5.41
C ILE A 93 4.80 10.59 6.89
N THR A 94 3.60 10.55 7.48
CA THR A 94 3.42 10.80 8.92
C THR A 94 4.14 9.76 9.76
N PHE A 95 4.13 8.49 9.34
CA PHE A 95 4.87 7.43 10.04
C PHE A 95 6.38 7.60 9.92
N LEU A 96 6.88 8.03 8.76
CA LEU A 96 8.29 8.37 8.59
C LEU A 96 8.72 9.52 9.50
N GLU A 97 7.97 10.62 9.52
CA GLU A 97 8.23 11.80 10.39
C GLU A 97 8.25 11.41 11.87
N LYS A 98 7.33 10.53 12.29
CA LYS A 98 7.24 10.02 13.68
C LYS A 98 8.21 8.86 13.96
N LYS A 99 9.11 8.52 13.03
CA LYS A 99 10.06 7.40 13.14
C LYS A 99 9.38 6.05 13.42
N GLN A 100 8.13 5.88 13.00
CA GLN A 100 7.35 4.64 13.10
C GLN A 100 7.66 3.71 11.91
N TRP A 101 8.90 3.27 11.82
CA TRP A 101 9.46 2.57 10.65
C TRP A 101 8.71 1.31 10.25
N GLU A 102 8.23 0.52 11.22
CA GLU A 102 7.44 -0.69 10.90
C GLU A 102 6.13 -0.35 10.20
N LYS A 103 5.45 0.73 10.61
CA LYS A 103 4.20 1.16 9.96
C LYS A 103 4.46 1.67 8.55
N ALA A 104 5.52 2.45 8.38
CA ALA A 104 5.94 2.91 7.06
C ALA A 104 6.32 1.73 6.15
N TRP A 105 6.98 0.70 6.68
CA TRP A 105 7.29 -0.52 5.94
C TRP A 105 6.06 -1.25 5.44
N ILE A 106 5.03 -1.38 6.29
CA ILE A 106 3.75 -2.01 5.92
C ILE A 106 3.14 -1.28 4.73
N TYR A 107 3.01 0.05 4.81
CA TYR A 107 2.43 0.85 3.73
C TYR A 107 3.23 0.78 2.44
N LEU A 108 4.56 0.77 2.55
CA LEU A 108 5.44 0.57 1.39
C LEU A 108 5.27 -0.82 0.78
N GLY A 109 5.11 -1.87 1.60
CA GLY A 109 4.83 -3.23 1.15
C GLY A 109 3.51 -3.33 0.39
N LEU A 110 2.46 -2.67 0.91
CA LEU A 110 1.16 -2.59 0.24
C LEU A 110 1.27 -1.88 -1.12
N ALA A 111 1.99 -0.76 -1.20
CA ALA A 111 2.16 0.00 -2.43
C ALA A 111 3.05 -0.70 -3.49
N THR A 112 3.98 -1.55 -3.06
CA THR A 112 4.96 -2.21 -3.94
C THR A 112 4.51 -3.57 -4.47
N THR A 113 3.41 -4.13 -3.96
CA THR A 113 2.93 -5.45 -4.35
C THR A 113 1.99 -5.34 -5.55
N PRO A 114 2.41 -5.74 -6.77
CA PRO A 114 1.65 -5.53 -8.01
C PRO A 114 0.31 -6.26 -8.07
N HIS A 115 0.04 -7.16 -7.13
CA HIS A 115 -1.23 -7.87 -7.05
C HIS A 115 -2.26 -7.18 -6.15
N LEU A 116 -1.98 -6.03 -5.53
CA LEU A 116 -3.05 -5.26 -4.87
C LEU A 116 -3.94 -4.45 -5.82
N GLY A 117 -3.63 -4.47 -7.13
CA GLY A 117 -4.39 -3.82 -8.20
C GLY A 117 -5.75 -4.44 -8.54
N TYR A 118 -6.26 -5.40 -7.78
CA TYR A 118 -7.60 -5.96 -7.98
C TYR A 118 -8.71 -5.16 -7.26
N GLN A 119 -8.52 -3.85 -7.09
CA GLN A 119 -9.55 -2.92 -6.58
C GLN A 119 -10.90 -3.03 -7.31
N LEU A 120 -10.91 -3.43 -8.59
CA LEU A 120 -12.13 -3.61 -9.39
C LEU A 120 -12.96 -4.82 -8.92
N PHE A 121 -12.35 -5.97 -8.64
CA PHE A 121 -13.07 -7.15 -8.16
C PHE A 121 -13.33 -7.10 -6.66
N PHE A 122 -12.51 -6.35 -5.91
CA PHE A 122 -12.64 -6.17 -4.47
C PHE A 122 -13.92 -5.42 -4.10
N GLN A 123 -14.34 -4.42 -4.87
CA GLN A 123 -15.57 -3.69 -4.57
C GLN A 123 -16.83 -4.52 -4.82
N GLU A 124 -16.91 -5.25 -5.93
CA GLU A 124 -18.07 -6.13 -6.24
C GLU A 124 -18.14 -7.32 -5.27
N PHE A 125 -16.99 -7.90 -4.92
CA PHE A 125 -16.89 -8.91 -3.89
C PHE A 125 -17.26 -8.35 -2.51
N LEU A 126 -16.75 -7.18 -2.11
CA LEU A 126 -17.10 -6.53 -0.85
C LEU A 126 -18.58 -6.17 -0.80
N GLN A 127 -19.17 -5.72 -1.92
CA GLN A 127 -20.60 -5.44 -2.01
C GLN A 127 -21.42 -6.73 -1.89
N SER A 128 -20.99 -7.82 -2.53
CA SER A 128 -21.65 -9.13 -2.42
C SER A 128 -21.54 -9.71 -1.00
N LEU A 129 -20.37 -9.61 -0.37
CA LEU A 129 -20.14 -9.98 1.01
C LEU A 129 -20.96 -9.11 1.97
N LYS A 130 -20.99 -7.78 1.77
CA LYS A 130 -21.82 -6.87 2.55
C LYS A 130 -23.30 -7.21 2.41
N LYS A 131 -23.75 -7.54 1.19
CA LYS A 131 -25.13 -7.95 0.92
C LYS A 131 -25.47 -9.27 1.63
N GLN A 132 -24.65 -10.32 1.50
CA GLN A 132 -24.86 -11.59 2.22
C GLN A 132 -24.80 -11.43 3.75
N VAL A 133 -23.93 -10.55 4.26
CA VAL A 133 -23.85 -10.24 5.69
C VAL A 133 -25.08 -9.45 6.16
N GLN A 134 -25.60 -8.54 5.33
CA GLN A 134 -26.82 -7.76 5.63
C GLN A 134 -28.08 -8.61 5.55
N GLU A 135 -28.16 -9.53 4.60
CA GLU A 135 -29.22 -10.54 4.48
C GLU A 135 -29.23 -11.50 5.69
N ASN A 136 -28.06 -11.73 6.29
CA ASN A 136 -27.90 -12.41 7.57
C ASN A 136 -27.87 -11.42 8.76
N SER A 137 -28.93 -10.64 8.89
CA SER A 137 -29.18 -9.50 9.80
C SER A 137 -28.90 -9.69 11.31
N HIS A 138 -28.38 -10.85 11.73
CA HIS A 138 -27.96 -11.16 13.10
C HIS A 138 -26.43 -11.33 13.28
N MET A 139 -25.61 -11.12 12.25
CA MET A 139 -24.15 -11.27 12.37
C MET A 139 -23.48 -10.05 13.02
N GLN A 140 -23.32 -10.09 14.34
CA GLN A 140 -22.40 -9.18 15.04
C GLN A 140 -20.96 -9.43 14.57
N LEU A 141 -20.20 -8.35 14.36
CA LEU A 141 -18.78 -8.44 14.01
C LEU A 141 -18.02 -9.00 15.23
N LYS A 142 -17.50 -10.22 15.09
CA LYS A 142 -16.67 -10.88 16.12
C LYS A 142 -15.20 -10.74 15.78
N SER A 143 -14.36 -10.65 16.81
CA SER A 143 -12.90 -10.73 16.65
C SER A 143 -12.49 -12.20 16.59
N TYR A 144 -11.58 -12.54 15.67
CA TYR A 144 -11.07 -13.88 15.50
C TYR A 144 -9.53 -13.91 15.56
N PRO A 145 -8.92 -14.86 16.26
CA PRO A 145 -7.49 -15.12 16.12
C PRO A 145 -7.16 -15.49 14.66
N LEU A 146 -6.11 -14.90 14.08
CA LEU A 146 -5.71 -15.19 12.69
C LEU A 146 -5.46 -16.68 12.41
N LYS A 147 -5.04 -17.44 13.43
CA LYS A 147 -4.87 -18.89 13.35
C LYS A 147 -6.20 -19.61 13.05
N ASP A 148 -7.30 -19.10 13.59
CA ASP A 148 -8.63 -19.67 13.42
C ASP A 148 -9.26 -19.28 12.08
N CYS A 149 -8.62 -18.35 11.36
CA CYS A 149 -9.01 -17.87 10.04
C CYS A 149 -8.15 -18.47 8.91
N GLN A 150 -7.36 -19.52 9.16
CA GLN A 150 -6.43 -20.08 8.17
C GLN A 150 -7.12 -20.52 6.87
N ASP A 151 -8.30 -21.11 6.96
CA ASP A 151 -9.07 -21.57 5.81
C ASP A 151 -9.60 -20.38 5.01
N GLU A 152 -10.12 -19.35 5.69
CA GLU A 152 -10.59 -18.12 5.06
C GLU A 152 -9.44 -17.31 4.44
N ILE A 153 -8.28 -17.27 5.08
CA ILE A 153 -7.06 -16.69 4.51
C ILE A 153 -6.66 -17.48 3.26
N SER A 154 -6.72 -18.81 3.30
CA SER A 154 -6.43 -19.68 2.16
C SER A 154 -7.47 -19.59 1.06
N ILE A 155 -8.69 -19.16 1.38
CA ILE A 155 -9.76 -18.78 0.45
C ILE A 155 -9.42 -17.42 -0.18
N LEU A 156 -8.95 -16.42 0.59
CA LEU A 156 -8.53 -15.11 0.08
C LEU A 156 -7.28 -15.16 -0.82
N ARG A 157 -6.38 -16.13 -0.64
CA ARG A 157 -5.18 -16.32 -1.46
C ARG A 157 -5.47 -16.57 -2.96
N PRO A 158 -6.32 -17.53 -3.37
CA PRO A 158 -6.66 -17.82 -4.77
C PRO A 158 -7.57 -16.77 -5.43
N PHE A 159 -7.96 -15.72 -4.71
CA PHE A 159 -9.00 -14.77 -5.11
C PHE A 159 -8.52 -13.53 -5.85
N PHE A 160 -7.37 -13.67 -6.49
CA PHE A 160 -7.02 -12.98 -7.74
C PHE A 160 -7.69 -13.57 -8.99
N LYS A 161 -8.79 -14.34 -8.84
CA LYS A 161 -9.58 -14.90 -9.95
C LYS A 161 -11.10 -14.75 -9.78
N PRO A 162 -11.87 -14.63 -10.87
CA PRO A 162 -13.33 -14.45 -10.89
C PRO A 162 -14.18 -15.63 -10.38
N LEU A 163 -13.58 -16.72 -9.88
CA LEU A 163 -14.28 -17.93 -9.41
C LEU A 163 -14.85 -17.82 -7.97
N LEU A 164 -14.89 -16.61 -7.45
CA LEU A 164 -15.15 -16.29 -6.06
C LEU A 164 -16.64 -16.26 -5.70
N GLN A 165 -17.43 -15.72 -6.61
CA GLN A 165 -18.81 -15.36 -6.35
C GLN A 165 -19.67 -16.61 -6.09
N ASN A 166 -19.46 -17.68 -6.85
CA ASN A 166 -20.13 -18.97 -6.65
C ASN A 166 -19.71 -19.63 -5.32
N LYS A 167 -18.45 -19.45 -4.90
CA LYS A 167 -17.96 -20.02 -3.63
C LYS A 167 -18.54 -19.31 -2.41
N LEU A 168 -18.80 -18.00 -2.49
CA LEU A 168 -19.39 -17.25 -1.38
C LEU A 168 -20.77 -17.77 -0.98
N GLU A 169 -21.59 -18.16 -1.96
CA GLU A 169 -22.93 -18.73 -1.72
C GLU A 169 -22.87 -20.09 -1.01
N GLU A 170 -21.76 -20.81 -1.14
CA GLU A 170 -21.52 -22.10 -0.50
C GLU A 170 -20.89 -22.00 0.90
N LEU A 171 -20.48 -20.79 1.33
CA LEU A 171 -19.81 -20.61 2.62
C LEU A 171 -20.81 -20.61 3.78
N GLU A 172 -20.42 -21.29 4.86
CA GLU A 172 -21.16 -21.25 6.10
C GLU A 172 -21.08 -19.87 6.77
N THR A 173 -22.10 -19.54 7.57
CA THR A 173 -22.17 -18.31 8.38
C THR A 173 -20.89 -18.01 9.15
N ALA A 174 -20.24 -19.02 9.75
CA ALA A 174 -19.02 -18.84 10.51
C ALA A 174 -17.84 -18.41 9.62
N GLN A 175 -17.73 -18.97 8.42
CA GLN A 175 -16.69 -18.63 7.44
C GLN A 175 -16.91 -17.21 6.89
N LEU A 176 -18.16 -16.84 6.62
CA LEU A 176 -18.53 -15.48 6.23
C LEU A 176 -18.17 -14.44 7.31
N GLN A 177 -18.36 -14.76 8.59
CA GLN A 177 -17.96 -13.88 9.70
C GLN A 177 -16.44 -13.71 9.81
N LYS A 178 -15.69 -14.80 9.65
CA LYS A 178 -14.23 -14.77 9.64
C LYS A 178 -13.70 -14.00 8.44
N LEU A 179 -14.24 -14.21 7.24
CA LEU A 179 -13.91 -13.41 6.05
C LEU A 179 -14.17 -11.94 6.30
N ARG A 180 -15.37 -11.57 6.78
CA ARG A 180 -15.69 -10.19 7.13
C ARG A 180 -14.68 -9.61 8.12
N TYR A 181 -14.34 -10.35 9.18
CA TYR A 181 -13.31 -9.93 10.13
C TYR A 181 -11.96 -9.72 9.44
N LEU A 182 -11.52 -10.64 8.58
CA LEU A 182 -10.27 -10.51 7.83
C LEU A 182 -10.28 -9.28 6.91
N PHE A 183 -11.39 -8.96 6.24
CA PHE A 183 -11.53 -7.77 5.41
C PHE A 183 -11.49 -6.48 6.23
N GLU A 184 -12.29 -6.40 7.30
CA GLU A 184 -12.29 -5.23 8.18
C GLU A 184 -10.91 -5.04 8.85
N LEU A 185 -10.23 -6.14 9.17
CA LEU A 185 -8.87 -6.14 9.68
C LEU A 185 -7.90 -5.65 8.61
N TYR A 186 -8.02 -6.17 7.39
CA TYR A 186 -7.19 -5.80 6.25
C TYR A 186 -7.32 -4.32 5.87
N ASP A 187 -8.55 -3.82 5.77
CA ASP A 187 -8.91 -2.42 5.47
C ASP A 187 -8.53 -1.45 6.60
N GLY A 188 -8.15 -1.97 7.78
CA GLY A 188 -7.72 -1.16 8.90
C GLY A 188 -8.86 -0.58 9.73
N ASN A 189 -10.11 -1.02 9.50
CA ASN A 189 -11.27 -0.64 10.28
C ASN A 189 -11.23 -1.26 11.69
N ILE A 190 -10.61 -2.43 11.83
CA ILE A 190 -10.44 -3.12 13.12
C ILE A 190 -9.00 -3.61 13.36
N GLY A 191 -8.77 -4.07 14.59
CA GLY A 191 -7.54 -4.74 15.03
C GLY A 191 -6.32 -3.82 15.21
N SER A 192 -5.23 -4.40 15.71
CA SER A 192 -3.96 -3.74 15.87
C SER A 192 -3.12 -3.79 14.59
N ILE A 193 -2.16 -2.89 14.49
CA ILE A 193 -1.20 -2.84 13.38
C ILE A 193 -0.42 -4.15 13.23
N LYS A 194 -0.11 -4.80 14.36
CA LYS A 194 0.62 -6.08 14.37
C LYS A 194 -0.23 -7.19 13.77
N GLU A 195 -1.51 -7.26 14.08
CA GLU A 195 -2.45 -8.24 13.51
C GLU A 195 -2.59 -8.03 12.00
N ARG A 196 -2.75 -6.78 11.55
CA ARG A 196 -2.79 -6.47 10.11
C ARG A 196 -1.54 -6.89 9.37
N TYR A 197 -0.37 -6.66 9.98
CA TYR A 197 0.89 -7.10 9.41
C TYR A 197 1.00 -8.63 9.34
N HIS A 198 0.56 -9.34 10.38
CA HIS A 198 0.56 -10.80 10.37
C HIS A 198 -0.39 -11.37 9.32
N LEU A 199 -1.60 -10.82 9.19
CA LEU A 199 -2.51 -11.18 8.11
C LEU A 199 -1.86 -10.95 6.74
N HIS A 200 -1.23 -9.80 6.55
CA HIS A 200 -0.51 -9.47 5.32
C HIS A 200 0.61 -10.49 5.01
N GLN A 201 1.42 -10.86 6.01
CA GLN A 201 2.44 -11.90 5.85
C GLN A 201 1.84 -13.27 5.49
N GLN A 202 0.69 -13.64 6.07
CA GLN A 202 0.02 -14.91 5.78
C GLN A 202 -0.65 -14.96 4.40
N LEU A 203 -1.06 -13.80 3.87
CA LEU A 203 -1.56 -13.69 2.49
C LEU A 203 -0.42 -13.75 1.47
N LEU A 204 0.77 -13.25 1.81
CA LEU A 204 1.95 -13.24 0.93
C LEU A 204 2.76 -14.55 0.92
N ASN A 205 2.87 -15.25 2.06
CA ASN A 205 3.78 -16.41 2.23
C ASN A 205 3.11 -17.78 2.04
N GLY A 206 1.94 -17.85 1.40
CA GLY A 206 1.26 -19.12 1.15
C GLY A 206 1.91 -19.91 0.01
N ASN A 207 2.74 -20.90 0.34
CA ASN A 207 3.04 -22.04 -0.54
C ASN A 207 1.84 -23.01 -0.54
#